data_AF-A0A2N2AQP9-F1
#
_entry.id   AF-A0A2N2AQP9-F1
#
_cell.length_a   1.000
_cell.length_b   1.000
_cell.length_c   1.000
_cell.angle_alpha   90.00
_cell.angle_beta   90.00
_cell.angle_gamma   90.00
#
_symmetry.space_group_name_H-M   'P 1'
#
loop_
_entity.id
_entity.type
_entity.pdbx_description
1 polymer ?
#
loop_
_entity_poly.entity_id
_entity_poly.type
_entity_poly.pdbx_seq_one_letter_code
_entity_poly.pdbx_strand_id
1 'polypeptide(L)'
;MQFMAILWQEYVLFKGKFWSVTTGSMIGPVLYLIVFGWGLGSGIKVGGGAYIDFVIPGIIALTTMNLSFGTVANDINIARLYSKTFEEFMVSPVSMLVYAAGKITASAFRGLYSAFIIVLLAIVFKAGLKLDFYFIMITLLNCFVFSALGFSVGLIINSHGDMAKFTNFIITPMSFLCGTFFPLDKMPVVLKEFIWILPLTQTSLALRNKGEDMQSMLLHPAILIVYLIIFLIIGVTICKKAE
;
A
#
# COMPACT_ATOMS: atom_id res chain seq x y z
N MET A 1 -22.54 9.15 12.24
CA MET A 1 -21.99 8.82 13.58
C MET A 1 -21.25 7.48 13.61
N GLN A 2 -21.80 6.40 13.04
CA GLN A 2 -21.17 5.07 13.04
C GLN A 2 -19.76 5.02 12.39
N PHE A 3 -19.57 5.64 11.22
CA PHE A 3 -18.27 5.71 10.55
C PHE A 3 -17.17 6.34 11.42
N MET A 4 -17.49 7.45 12.07
CA MET A 4 -16.56 8.17 12.93
C MET A 4 -16.19 7.35 14.18
N ALA A 5 -17.13 6.57 14.72
CA ALA A 5 -16.88 5.70 15.86
C ALA A 5 -15.86 4.58 15.51
N ILE A 6 -15.98 3.99 14.31
CA ILE A 6 -15.04 2.96 13.84
C ILE A 6 -13.65 3.57 13.62
N LEU A 7 -13.56 4.74 13.01
CA LEU A 7 -12.28 5.45 12.88
C LEU A 7 -11.66 5.80 14.23
N TRP A 8 -12.48 6.21 15.19
CA TRP A 8 -12.03 6.51 16.55
C TRP A 8 -11.48 5.26 17.24
N GLN A 9 -12.17 4.12 17.12
CA GLN A 9 -11.69 2.84 17.65
C GLN A 9 -10.32 2.47 17.05
N GLU A 10 -10.17 2.57 15.74
CA GLU A 10 -8.90 2.29 15.06
C GLU A 10 -7.77 3.22 15.47
N TYR A 11 -8.10 4.49 15.72
CA TYR A 11 -7.16 5.48 16.21
C TYR A 11 -6.69 5.18 17.64
N VAL A 12 -7.61 4.82 18.53
CA VAL A 12 -7.27 4.47 19.92
C VAL A 12 -6.39 3.21 19.98
N LEU A 13 -6.72 2.18 19.18
CA LEU A 13 -5.91 0.98 19.05
C LEU A 13 -4.51 1.28 18.53
N PHE A 14 -4.41 2.14 17.52
CA PHE A 14 -3.14 2.59 16.97
C PHE A 14 -2.32 3.36 18.01
N LYS A 15 -2.93 4.29 18.75
CA LYS A 15 -2.26 5.07 19.80
C LYS A 15 -1.64 4.19 20.88
N GLY A 16 -2.37 3.14 21.32
CA GLY A 16 -1.88 2.22 22.35
C GLY A 16 -0.70 1.35 21.91
N LYS A 17 -0.61 1.03 20.61
CA LYS A 17 0.45 0.18 20.04
C LYS A 17 1.44 0.95 19.17
N PHE A 18 1.39 2.28 19.20
CA PHE A 18 2.10 3.16 18.27
C PHE A 18 3.59 2.83 18.16
N TRP A 19 4.29 2.74 19.30
CA TRP A 19 5.72 2.47 19.31
C TRP A 19 6.07 1.08 18.77
N SER A 20 5.31 0.05 19.12
CA SER A 20 5.57 -1.31 18.65
C SER A 20 5.30 -1.44 17.15
N VAL A 21 4.17 -0.92 16.68
CA VAL A 21 3.73 -1.02 15.28
C VAL A 21 4.61 -0.16 14.36
N THR A 22 4.86 1.09 14.73
CA THR A 22 5.67 2.01 13.93
C THR A 22 7.11 1.51 13.83
N THR A 23 7.73 1.10 14.94
CA THR A 23 9.13 0.65 14.92
C THR A 23 9.28 -0.64 14.12
N GLY A 24 8.41 -1.64 14.34
CA GLY A 24 8.47 -2.90 13.60
C GLY A 24 8.24 -2.72 12.10
N SER A 25 7.32 -1.84 11.72
CA SER A 25 6.94 -1.62 10.31
C SER A 25 7.92 -0.74 9.53
N MET A 26 8.63 0.17 10.21
CA MET A 26 9.54 1.12 9.56
C MET A 26 10.97 0.58 9.39
N ILE A 27 11.37 -0.46 10.12
CA ILE A 27 12.72 -1.04 10.00
C ILE A 27 13.02 -1.46 8.55
N GLY A 28 12.12 -2.20 7.90
CA GLY A 28 12.32 -2.66 6.52
C GLY A 28 12.52 -1.51 5.52
N PRO A 29 11.58 -0.57 5.40
CA PRO A 29 11.72 0.59 4.52
C PRO A 29 12.97 1.45 4.80
N VAL A 30 13.32 1.66 6.08
CA VAL A 30 14.54 2.40 6.45
C VAL A 30 15.78 1.65 6.01
N LEU A 31 15.84 0.33 6.21
CA LEU A 31 16.94 -0.51 5.72
C LEU A 31 17.05 -0.46 4.20
N TYR A 32 15.93 -0.50 3.47
CA TYR A 32 15.97 -0.32 2.01
C TYR A 32 16.53 1.04 1.62
N LEU A 33 16.16 2.10 2.31
CA LEU A 33 16.70 3.44 2.03
C LEU A 33 18.20 3.52 2.33
N ILE A 34 18.68 2.89 3.41
CA ILE A 34 20.11 2.84 3.73
C ILE A 34 20.87 2.00 2.68
N VAL A 35 20.42 0.79 2.39
CA VAL A 35 21.11 -0.14 1.47
C VAL A 35 21.11 0.38 0.05
N PHE A 36 19.94 0.79 -0.47
CA PHE A 36 19.81 1.24 -1.85
C PHE A 36 20.16 2.72 -2.03
N GLY A 37 19.85 3.58 -1.05
CA GLY A 37 20.18 5.00 -1.10
C GLY A 37 21.65 5.27 -0.80
N TRP A 38 22.19 4.77 0.31
CA TRP A 38 23.60 5.01 0.66
C TRP A 38 24.56 4.01 0.01
N GLY A 39 24.22 2.72 0.04
CA GLY A 39 25.10 1.66 -0.47
C GLY A 39 25.27 1.67 -1.98
N LEU A 40 24.18 1.84 -2.74
CA LEU A 40 24.20 1.80 -4.21
C LEU A 40 24.13 3.17 -4.89
N GLY A 41 23.66 4.20 -4.17
CA GLY A 41 23.47 5.55 -4.72
C GLY A 41 24.76 6.30 -5.06
N SER A 42 25.89 5.94 -4.47
CA SER A 42 27.20 6.58 -4.71
C SER A 42 27.94 6.03 -5.94
N GLY A 43 27.59 4.83 -6.43
CA GLY A 43 28.32 4.15 -7.50
C GLY A 43 27.54 3.95 -8.81
N ILE A 44 26.21 4.07 -8.80
CA ILE A 44 25.37 3.67 -9.94
C ILE A 44 24.54 4.85 -10.45
N LYS A 45 24.61 5.08 -11.77
CA LYS A 45 23.70 5.98 -12.50
C LYS A 45 22.63 5.16 -13.21
N VAL A 46 21.38 5.59 -13.12
CA VAL A 46 20.25 4.97 -13.82
C VAL A 46 19.56 6.04 -14.65
N GLY A 47 19.41 5.80 -15.96
CA GLY A 47 18.77 6.76 -16.87
C GLY A 47 19.48 8.13 -16.96
N GLY A 48 20.78 8.19 -16.66
CA GLY A 48 21.57 9.43 -16.63
C GLY A 48 21.49 10.23 -15.31
N GLY A 49 20.65 9.84 -14.37
CA GLY A 49 20.49 10.46 -13.04
C GLY A 49 21.07 9.64 -11.89
N ALA A 50 21.04 10.20 -10.69
CA ALA A 50 21.43 9.51 -9.46
C ALA A 50 20.43 8.39 -9.15
N TYR A 51 20.91 7.18 -8.81
CA TYR A 51 20.05 6.03 -8.49
C TYR A 51 19.09 6.31 -7.33
N ILE A 52 19.49 7.17 -6.38
CA ILE A 52 18.68 7.54 -5.22
C ILE A 52 17.35 8.21 -5.63
N ASP A 53 17.36 9.01 -6.70
CA ASP A 53 16.15 9.67 -7.23
C ASP A 53 15.18 8.68 -7.86
N PHE A 54 15.68 7.55 -8.36
CA PHE A 54 14.88 6.49 -8.96
C PHE A 54 14.24 5.59 -7.90
N VAL A 55 15.00 5.26 -6.86
CA VAL A 55 14.60 4.27 -5.84
C VAL A 55 13.60 4.83 -4.86
N ILE A 56 13.77 6.07 -4.40
CA ILE A 56 12.95 6.64 -3.33
C ILE A 56 11.44 6.60 -3.63
N PRO A 57 10.95 7.06 -4.80
CA PRO A 57 9.54 6.93 -5.15
C PRO A 57 9.05 5.47 -5.16
N GLY A 58 9.92 4.54 -5.57
CA GLY A 58 9.64 3.11 -5.53
C GLY A 58 9.52 2.54 -4.11
N ILE A 59 10.39 2.97 -3.19
CA ILE A 59 10.30 2.59 -1.77
C ILE A 59 9.03 3.15 -1.12
N ILE A 60 8.61 4.35 -1.49
CA ILE A 60 7.35 4.95 -1.02
C ILE A 60 6.14 4.13 -1.49
N ALA A 61 6.08 3.78 -2.79
CA ALA A 61 5.03 2.91 -3.33
C ALA A 61 5.01 1.54 -2.63
N LEU A 62 6.18 0.95 -2.43
CA LEU A 62 6.36 -0.33 -1.75
C LEU A 62 5.84 -0.30 -0.31
N THR A 63 6.22 0.74 0.43
CA THR A 63 5.94 0.82 1.86
C THR A 63 4.47 1.12 2.12
N THR A 64 3.89 2.04 1.35
CA THR A 64 2.45 2.32 1.39
C THR A 64 1.63 1.09 1.07
N MET A 65 2.02 0.32 0.05
CA MET A 65 1.39 -0.97 -0.25
C MET A 65 1.44 -1.91 0.95
N ASN A 66 2.65 -2.22 1.45
CA ASN A 66 2.83 -3.22 2.50
C ASN A 66 2.08 -2.86 3.78
N LEU A 67 2.08 -1.58 4.15
CA LEU A 67 1.41 -1.13 5.37
C LEU A 67 -0.10 -1.00 5.21
N SER A 68 -0.59 -0.45 4.10
CA SER A 68 -2.03 -0.38 3.87
C SER A 68 -2.65 -1.77 3.74
N PHE A 69 -2.03 -2.69 2.99
CA PHE A 69 -2.48 -4.07 2.88
C PHE A 69 -2.32 -4.82 4.21
N GLY A 70 -1.12 -4.81 4.79
CA GLY A 70 -0.79 -5.64 5.94
C GLY A 70 -1.59 -5.29 7.19
N THR A 71 -1.86 -4.00 7.43
CA THR A 71 -2.62 -3.57 8.61
C THR A 71 -4.07 -4.05 8.54
N VAL A 72 -4.80 -3.75 7.47
CA VAL A 72 -6.21 -4.14 7.36
C VAL A 72 -6.38 -5.65 7.24
N ALA A 73 -5.50 -6.32 6.51
CA ALA A 73 -5.64 -7.75 6.28
C ALA A 73 -5.42 -8.55 7.58
N ASN A 74 -4.44 -8.16 8.39
CA ASN A 74 -4.24 -8.74 9.72
C ASN A 74 -5.37 -8.34 10.69
N ASP A 75 -5.79 -7.06 10.69
CA ASP A 75 -6.85 -6.59 11.59
C ASP A 75 -8.17 -7.34 11.34
N ILE A 76 -8.55 -7.58 10.08
CA ILE A 76 -9.74 -8.35 9.73
C ILE A 76 -9.57 -9.83 10.09
N ASN A 77 -8.40 -10.41 9.81
CA ASN A 77 -8.13 -11.81 10.11
C ASN A 77 -8.18 -12.08 11.62
N ILE A 78 -7.62 -11.19 12.45
CA ILE A 78 -7.71 -11.25 13.92
C ILE A 78 -9.16 -11.04 14.39
N ALA A 79 -9.86 -10.03 13.85
CA ALA A 79 -11.24 -9.74 14.24
C ALA A 79 -12.21 -10.90 13.95
N ARG A 80 -11.95 -11.66 12.87
CA ARG A 80 -12.75 -12.84 12.49
C ARG A 80 -12.34 -14.10 13.25
N LEU A 81 -11.05 -14.43 13.29
CA LEU A 81 -10.59 -15.73 13.75
C LEU A 81 -10.35 -15.81 15.25
N TYR A 82 -9.98 -14.69 15.89
CA TYR A 82 -9.55 -14.68 17.27
C TYR A 82 -10.53 -13.94 18.18
N SER A 83 -10.80 -12.67 17.86
CA SER A 83 -11.61 -11.82 18.75
C SER A 83 -13.11 -12.03 18.59
N LYS A 84 -13.56 -12.71 17.53
CA LYS A 84 -14.98 -12.86 17.12
C LYS A 84 -15.79 -11.56 17.05
N THR A 85 -15.13 -10.41 17.17
CA THR A 85 -15.75 -9.08 17.11
C THR A 85 -16.43 -8.86 15.75
N PHE A 86 -15.97 -9.56 14.70
CA PHE A 86 -16.65 -9.56 13.42
C PHE A 86 -18.08 -10.12 13.49
N GLU A 87 -18.28 -11.22 14.23
CA GLU A 87 -19.61 -11.81 14.46
C GLU A 87 -20.50 -10.86 15.28
N GLU A 88 -19.93 -10.16 16.26
CA GLU A 88 -20.67 -9.13 17.02
C GLU A 88 -21.11 -7.96 16.14
N PHE A 89 -20.27 -7.51 15.21
CA PHE A 89 -20.63 -6.47 14.24
C PHE A 89 -21.71 -6.92 13.27
N MET A 90 -21.75 -8.21 12.90
CA MET A 90 -22.80 -8.75 12.02
C MET A 90 -24.18 -8.79 12.69
N VAL A 91 -24.24 -8.94 14.02
CA VAL A 91 -25.51 -8.88 14.78
C VAL A 91 -25.89 -7.44 15.16
N SER A 92 -24.94 -6.51 15.06
CA SER A 92 -25.18 -5.09 15.34
C SER A 92 -25.91 -4.39 14.19
N PRO A 93 -26.69 -3.33 14.44
CA PRO A 93 -27.38 -2.55 13.40
C PRO A 93 -26.42 -1.62 12.60
N VAL A 94 -25.15 -2.02 12.46
CA VAL A 94 -24.13 -1.27 11.73
C VAL A 94 -24.07 -1.79 10.30
N SER A 95 -24.28 -0.91 9.32
CA SER A 95 -24.15 -1.29 7.92
C SER A 95 -22.72 -1.75 7.62
N MET A 96 -22.57 -2.92 7.01
CA MET A 96 -21.24 -3.45 6.74
C MET A 96 -20.44 -2.61 5.72
N LEU A 97 -21.12 -1.81 4.90
CA LEU A 97 -20.49 -0.80 4.06
C LEU A 97 -19.72 0.23 4.89
N VAL A 98 -20.29 0.66 6.01
CA VAL A 98 -19.69 1.63 6.92
C VAL A 98 -18.49 1.02 7.64
N TYR A 99 -18.59 -0.25 8.02
CA TYR A 99 -17.46 -1.00 8.59
C TYR A 99 -16.30 -1.14 7.61
N ALA A 100 -16.58 -1.59 6.39
CA ALA A 100 -15.58 -1.72 5.33
C ALA A 100 -14.90 -0.38 5.04
N ALA A 101 -15.70 0.68 4.84
CA ALA A 101 -15.17 2.02 4.59
C ALA A 101 -14.31 2.53 5.76
N GLY A 102 -14.73 2.30 7.01
CA GLY A 102 -13.98 2.71 8.20
C GLY A 102 -12.62 2.02 8.30
N LYS A 103 -12.59 0.70 8.14
CA LYS A 103 -11.36 -0.11 8.16
C LYS A 103 -10.42 0.26 7.01
N ILE A 104 -10.95 0.36 5.79
CA ILE A 104 -10.15 0.70 4.61
C ILE A 104 -9.53 2.09 4.77
N THR A 105 -10.31 3.06 5.24
CA THR A 105 -9.85 4.44 5.45
C THR A 105 -8.78 4.51 6.54
N ALA A 106 -8.98 3.84 7.68
CA ALA A 106 -8.00 3.79 8.77
C ALA A 106 -6.64 3.23 8.31
N SER A 107 -6.65 2.13 7.56
CA SER A 107 -5.43 1.53 7.01
C SER A 107 -4.80 2.33 5.88
N ALA A 108 -5.59 3.06 5.10
CA ALA A 108 -5.06 4.01 4.12
C ALA A 108 -4.29 5.14 4.83
N PHE A 109 -4.82 5.68 5.93
CA PHE A 109 -4.11 6.69 6.74
C PHE A 109 -2.83 6.15 7.38
N ARG A 110 -2.80 4.90 7.85
CA ARG A 110 -1.56 4.26 8.35
C ARG A 110 -0.51 4.13 7.23
N GLY A 111 -0.94 3.80 6.01
CA GLY A 111 -0.07 3.82 4.83
C GLY A 111 0.47 5.21 4.51
N LEU A 112 -0.38 6.25 4.51
CA LEU A 112 0.06 7.64 4.30
C LEU A 112 1.07 8.10 5.34
N TYR A 113 0.83 7.75 6.61
CA TYR A 113 1.76 8.06 7.69
C TYR A 113 3.16 7.47 7.42
N SER A 114 3.23 6.25 6.91
CA SER A 114 4.50 5.63 6.53
C SER A 114 5.17 6.30 5.33
N ALA A 115 4.40 6.72 4.33
CA ALA A 115 4.92 7.51 3.20
C ALA A 115 5.55 8.80 3.70
N PHE A 116 4.88 9.48 4.63
CA PHE A 116 5.36 10.73 5.20
C PHE A 116 6.71 10.57 5.89
N ILE A 117 6.91 9.50 6.67
CA ILE A 117 8.21 9.19 7.29
C ILE A 117 9.29 9.01 6.22
N ILE A 118 9.00 8.28 5.14
CA ILE A 118 9.98 8.04 4.08
C ILE A 118 10.29 9.31 3.30
N VAL A 119 9.30 10.17 3.06
CA VAL A 119 9.51 11.49 2.45
C VAL A 119 10.43 12.35 3.32
N LEU A 120 10.22 12.37 4.65
CA LEU A 120 11.12 13.07 5.57
C LEU A 120 12.55 12.54 5.48
N LEU A 121 12.73 11.23 5.44
CA LEU A 121 14.05 10.63 5.24
C LEU A 121 14.63 11.04 3.88
N ALA A 122 13.86 10.96 2.80
CA ALA A 122 14.33 11.34 1.48
C ALA A 122 14.81 12.79 1.39
N ILE A 123 14.19 13.72 2.12
CA ILE A 123 14.64 15.12 2.24
C ILE A 123 16.00 15.19 2.94
N VAL A 124 16.20 14.43 4.01
CA VAL A 124 17.50 14.36 4.72
C VAL A 124 18.61 13.85 3.79
N PHE A 125 18.29 12.89 2.93
CA PHE A 125 19.21 12.34 1.93
C PHE A 125 19.37 13.22 0.67
N LYS A 126 18.78 14.43 0.65
CA LYS A 126 18.83 15.39 -0.47
C LYS A 126 18.43 14.79 -1.82
N ALA A 127 17.45 13.89 -1.82
CA ALA A 127 16.91 13.35 -3.05
C ALA A 127 16.14 14.41 -3.84
N GLY A 128 16.25 14.39 -5.16
CA GLY A 128 15.55 15.29 -6.09
C GLY A 128 14.06 14.95 -6.24
N LEU A 129 13.35 14.80 -5.12
CA LEU A 129 11.92 14.53 -5.06
C LEU A 129 11.12 15.79 -5.35
N LYS A 130 10.15 15.69 -6.26
CA LYS A 130 9.14 16.73 -6.48
C LYS A 130 7.86 16.34 -5.75
N LEU A 131 7.55 17.07 -4.68
CA LEU A 131 6.32 16.89 -3.91
C LEU A 131 5.19 17.74 -4.52
N ASP A 132 4.68 17.28 -5.66
CA ASP A 132 3.54 17.93 -6.33
C ASP A 132 2.21 17.35 -5.83
N PHE A 133 1.11 18.05 -6.10
CA PHE A 133 -0.24 17.55 -5.78
C PHE A 133 -0.50 16.14 -6.36
N TYR A 134 0.03 15.88 -7.57
CA TYR A 134 -0.05 14.58 -8.21
C TYR A 134 0.64 13.47 -7.39
N PHE A 135 1.80 13.75 -6.81
CA PHE A 135 2.53 12.81 -5.97
C PHE A 135 1.72 12.37 -4.75
N ILE A 136 1.11 13.34 -4.07
CA ILE A 136 0.26 13.09 -2.89
C ILE A 136 -0.99 12.30 -3.29
N MET A 137 -1.63 12.69 -4.40
CA MET A 137 -2.82 12.01 -4.92
C MET A 137 -2.54 10.54 -5.27
N ILE A 138 -1.45 10.24 -5.97
CA ILE A 138 -1.08 8.86 -6.33
C ILE A 138 -0.73 8.04 -5.09
N THR A 139 0.01 8.63 -4.15
CA THR A 139 0.35 7.96 -2.88
C THR A 139 -0.91 7.61 -2.10
N LEU A 140 -1.86 8.55 -2.01
CA LEU A 140 -3.16 8.35 -1.36
C LEU A 140 -3.95 7.23 -2.05
N LEU A 141 -4.03 7.28 -3.37
CA LEU A 141 -4.76 6.28 -4.16
C LEU A 141 -4.16 4.88 -3.99
N ASN A 142 -2.84 4.78 -3.97
CA ASN A 142 -2.12 3.54 -3.69
C ASN A 142 -2.52 2.95 -2.32
N CYS A 143 -2.53 3.78 -1.28
CA CYS A 143 -2.96 3.39 0.06
C CYS A 143 -4.40 2.84 0.05
N PHE A 144 -5.33 3.50 -0.65
CA PHE A 144 -6.71 3.04 -0.75
C PHE A 144 -6.85 1.72 -1.53
N VAL A 145 -6.16 1.58 -2.66
CA VAL A 145 -6.19 0.35 -3.48
C VAL A 145 -5.73 -0.85 -2.67
N PHE A 146 -4.58 -0.75 -2.01
CA PHE A 146 -4.03 -1.86 -1.23
C PHE A 146 -4.76 -2.11 0.08
N SER A 147 -5.35 -1.07 0.67
CA SER A 147 -6.25 -1.24 1.81
C SER A 147 -7.55 -1.98 1.41
N ALA A 148 -8.15 -1.65 0.27
CA ALA A 148 -9.30 -2.39 -0.24
C ALA A 148 -8.97 -3.85 -0.61
N LEU A 149 -7.78 -4.08 -1.19
CA LEU A 149 -7.26 -5.41 -1.46
C LEU A 149 -7.08 -6.20 -0.15
N GLY A 150 -6.41 -5.61 0.84
CA GLY A 150 -6.17 -6.26 2.13
C GLY A 150 -7.45 -6.59 2.88
N PHE A 151 -8.43 -5.68 2.83
CA PHE A 151 -9.76 -5.92 3.40
C PHE A 151 -10.43 -7.14 2.75
N SER A 152 -10.44 -7.19 1.41
CA SER A 152 -11.02 -8.30 0.65
C SER A 152 -10.34 -9.63 0.96
N VAL A 153 -9.00 -9.66 0.96
CA VAL A 153 -8.22 -10.87 1.24
C VAL A 153 -8.41 -11.33 2.69
N GLY A 154 -8.43 -10.41 3.66
CA GLY A 154 -8.68 -10.74 5.07
C GLY A 154 -10.06 -11.35 5.32
N LEU A 155 -11.06 -11.05 4.48
CA LEU A 155 -12.38 -11.67 4.53
C LEU A 155 -12.40 -13.07 3.88
N ILE A 156 -11.58 -13.32 2.86
CA ILE A 156 -11.56 -14.61 2.15
C ILE A 156 -10.77 -15.65 2.94
N ILE A 157 -9.64 -15.25 3.52
CA ILE A 157 -8.70 -16.18 4.13
C ILE A 157 -9.09 -16.48 5.58
N ASN A 158 -9.18 -17.78 5.90
CA ASN A 158 -9.65 -18.27 7.20
C ASN A 158 -8.52 -18.80 8.11
N SER A 159 -7.25 -18.56 7.77
CA SER A 159 -6.10 -18.97 8.57
C SER A 159 -4.96 -17.96 8.52
N HIS A 160 -4.31 -17.71 9.66
CA HIS A 160 -3.09 -16.89 9.73
C HIS A 160 -1.98 -17.44 8.82
N GLY A 161 -1.85 -18.77 8.72
CA GLY A 161 -0.85 -19.41 7.86
C GLY A 161 -1.10 -19.12 6.38
N ASP A 162 -2.37 -19.13 5.96
CA ASP A 162 -2.73 -18.86 4.57
C ASP A 162 -2.63 -17.36 4.23
N MET A 163 -2.86 -16.47 5.20
CA MET A 163 -2.57 -15.04 5.07
C MET A 163 -1.08 -14.79 4.82
N ALA A 164 -0.22 -15.48 5.58
CA ALA A 164 1.22 -15.40 5.40
C ALA A 164 1.65 -15.96 4.03
N LYS A 165 1.07 -17.07 3.58
CA LYS A 165 1.31 -17.60 2.23
C LYS A 165 0.90 -16.59 1.16
N PHE A 166 -0.29 -16.00 1.25
CA PHE A 166 -0.74 -14.99 0.28
C PHE A 166 0.23 -13.81 0.20
N THR A 167 0.66 -13.31 1.36
CA THR A 167 1.64 -12.22 1.43
C THR A 167 2.96 -12.64 0.76
N ASN A 168 3.47 -13.83 1.06
CA ASN A 168 4.75 -14.31 0.54
C ASN A 168 4.74 -14.68 -0.94
N PHE A 169 3.62 -15.17 -1.48
CA PHE A 169 3.50 -15.59 -2.88
C PHE A 169 3.03 -14.47 -3.81
N ILE A 170 2.32 -13.45 -3.30
CA ILE A 170 1.74 -12.39 -4.14
C ILE A 170 2.34 -11.04 -3.79
N ILE A 171 2.23 -10.60 -2.54
CA ILE A 171 2.64 -9.24 -2.14
C ILE A 171 4.16 -9.07 -2.19
N THR A 172 4.91 -10.06 -1.71
CA THR A 172 6.38 -10.01 -1.71
C THR A 172 6.96 -10.03 -3.13
N PRO A 173 6.59 -10.93 -4.06
CA PRO A 173 7.11 -10.87 -5.42
C PRO A 173 6.70 -9.58 -6.14
N MET A 174 5.45 -9.15 -5.96
CA MET A 174 4.95 -7.89 -6.51
C MET A 174 5.77 -6.69 -6.03
N SER A 175 6.14 -6.67 -4.74
CA SER A 175 6.99 -5.64 -4.11
C SER A 175 8.32 -5.42 -4.82
N PHE A 176 8.96 -6.48 -5.33
CA PHE A 176 10.27 -6.40 -5.99
C PHE A 176 10.17 -6.28 -7.50
N LEU A 177 9.16 -6.91 -8.11
CA LEU A 177 9.03 -7.00 -9.56
C LEU A 177 8.34 -5.77 -10.17
N CYS A 178 7.53 -5.02 -9.42
CA CYS A 178 6.77 -3.86 -9.96
C CYS A 178 7.59 -2.59 -10.18
N GLY A 179 8.84 -2.75 -10.63
CA GLY A 179 9.72 -1.66 -10.97
C GLY A 179 10.13 -0.79 -9.78
N THR A 180 10.00 -1.24 -8.54
CA THR A 180 10.31 -0.44 -7.33
C THR A 180 11.81 -0.16 -7.19
N PHE A 181 12.66 -1.16 -7.44
CA PHE A 181 14.12 -1.04 -7.34
C PHE A 181 14.84 -1.03 -8.69
N PHE A 182 14.22 -1.58 -9.74
CA PHE A 182 14.82 -1.73 -11.06
C PHE A 182 13.95 -1.12 -12.16
N PRO A 183 14.54 -0.53 -13.22
CA PRO A 183 13.80 -0.10 -14.40
C PRO A 183 13.13 -1.28 -15.11
N LEU A 184 11.89 -1.09 -15.58
CA LEU A 184 11.13 -2.13 -16.29
C LEU A 184 11.73 -2.49 -17.65
N ASP A 185 12.54 -1.61 -18.24
CA ASP A 185 13.14 -1.83 -19.57
C ASP A 185 14.22 -2.90 -19.59
N LYS A 186 14.73 -3.29 -18.41
CA LYS A 186 15.72 -4.36 -18.27
C LYS A 186 15.09 -5.73 -18.03
N MET A 187 13.76 -5.82 -17.99
CA MET A 187 13.05 -7.07 -17.70
C MET A 187 12.71 -7.84 -18.98
N PRO A 188 12.66 -9.19 -18.93
CA PRO A 188 12.18 -10.01 -20.04
C PRO A 188 10.75 -9.61 -20.46
N VAL A 189 10.45 -9.67 -21.76
CA VAL A 189 9.18 -9.21 -22.34
C VAL A 189 7.97 -9.84 -21.64
N VAL A 190 7.99 -11.17 -21.43
CA VAL A 190 6.91 -11.92 -20.77
C VAL A 190 6.63 -11.38 -19.37
N LEU A 191 7.69 -11.04 -18.62
CA LEU A 191 7.55 -10.53 -17.27
C LEU A 191 7.06 -9.08 -17.26
N LYS A 192 7.52 -8.27 -18.23
CA LYS A 192 7.10 -6.89 -18.42
C LYS A 192 5.58 -6.80 -18.63
N GLU A 193 5.00 -7.63 -19.49
CA GLU A 193 3.55 -7.63 -19.73
C GLU A 193 2.74 -7.96 -18.48
N PHE A 194 3.16 -8.96 -17.70
CA PHE A 194 2.49 -9.32 -16.46
C PHE A 194 2.57 -8.21 -15.41
N ILE A 195 3.74 -7.63 -15.23
CA ILE A 195 3.98 -6.58 -14.24
C ILE A 195 3.20 -5.30 -14.59
N TRP A 196 3.06 -4.96 -15.87
CA TRP A 196 2.33 -3.77 -16.31
C TRP A 196 0.87 -3.77 -15.88
N ILE A 197 0.26 -4.95 -15.73
CA ILE A 197 -1.12 -5.07 -15.26
C ILE A 197 -1.22 -4.71 -13.77
N LEU A 198 -0.17 -4.94 -12.97
CA LEU A 198 -0.22 -4.85 -11.52
C LEU A 198 -0.35 -3.38 -11.02
N PRO A 199 -1.18 -3.12 -9.99
CA PRO A 199 -1.41 -1.76 -9.52
C PRO A 199 -0.16 -1.09 -8.93
N LEU A 200 0.74 -1.86 -8.30
CA LEU A 200 1.97 -1.29 -7.76
C LEU A 200 2.89 -0.72 -8.86
N THR A 201 2.89 -1.32 -10.04
CA THR A 201 3.67 -0.83 -11.19
C THR A 201 3.16 0.52 -11.64
N GLN A 202 1.84 0.68 -11.69
CA GLN A 202 1.21 1.95 -12.06
C GLN A 202 1.56 3.05 -11.06
N THR A 203 1.56 2.74 -9.77
CA THR A 203 2.00 3.66 -8.73
C THR A 203 3.49 4.00 -8.86
N SER A 204 4.36 3.01 -9.04
CA SER A 204 5.81 3.23 -9.07
C SER A 204 6.25 4.06 -10.28
N LEU A 205 5.59 3.89 -11.43
CA LEU A 205 5.78 4.73 -12.62
C LEU A 205 5.23 6.15 -12.38
N ALA A 206 3.99 6.27 -11.91
CA ALA A 206 3.37 7.57 -11.66
C ALA A 206 4.14 8.43 -10.65
N LEU A 207 4.66 7.85 -9.55
CA LEU A 207 5.45 8.61 -8.57
C LEU A 207 6.81 9.06 -9.13
N ARG A 208 7.28 8.48 -10.24
CA ARG A 208 8.56 8.84 -10.87
C ARG A 208 8.43 9.89 -11.97
N ASN A 209 7.23 10.36 -12.28
CA ASN A 209 6.86 11.22 -13.42
C ASN A 209 7.83 12.41 -13.67
N LYS A 210 8.99 12.12 -14.26
CA LYS A 210 9.99 13.07 -14.74
C LYS A 210 9.86 13.09 -16.26
N GLY A 211 8.88 13.85 -16.74
CA GLY A 211 8.72 14.13 -18.17
C GLY A 211 7.89 13.11 -18.95
N GLU A 212 6.92 12.45 -18.33
CA GLU A 212 5.96 11.63 -19.07
C GLU A 212 4.93 12.51 -19.82
N ASP A 213 4.42 11.98 -20.93
CA ASP A 213 3.33 12.60 -21.68
C ASP A 213 2.08 12.75 -20.80
N MET A 214 1.33 13.84 -21.03
CA MET A 214 0.11 14.17 -20.29
C MET A 214 -0.91 13.01 -20.27
N GLN A 215 -0.95 12.20 -21.33
CA GLN A 215 -1.84 11.05 -21.43
C GLN A 215 -1.47 9.95 -20.42
N SER A 216 -0.19 9.59 -20.31
CA SER A 216 0.29 8.58 -19.34
C SER A 216 0.08 9.03 -17.89
N MET A 217 0.27 10.32 -17.63
CA MET A 217 0.01 10.94 -16.33
C MET A 217 -1.46 10.78 -15.88
N LEU A 218 -2.43 10.73 -16.80
CA LEU A 218 -3.84 10.51 -16.48
C LEU A 218 -4.22 9.02 -16.46
N LEU A 219 -3.51 8.18 -17.20
CA LEU A 219 -3.80 6.73 -17.27
C LEU A 219 -3.49 6.02 -15.95
N HIS A 220 -2.35 6.31 -15.31
CA HIS A 220 -1.99 5.68 -14.04
C HIS A 220 -3.05 5.84 -12.93
N PRO A 221 -3.52 7.07 -12.60
CA PRO A 221 -4.56 7.22 -11.60
C PRO A 221 -5.90 6.61 -12.03
N ALA A 222 -6.25 6.64 -13.33
CA ALA A 222 -7.46 5.99 -13.82
C ALA A 222 -7.44 4.47 -13.58
N ILE A 223 -6.32 3.80 -13.90
CA ILE A 223 -6.16 2.36 -13.67
C ILE A 223 -6.24 2.05 -12.17
N LEU A 224 -5.61 2.86 -11.32
CA LEU A 224 -5.67 2.69 -9.87
C LEU A 224 -7.09 2.89 -9.31
N ILE A 225 -7.88 3.83 -9.85
CA ILE A 225 -9.29 4.00 -9.49
C ILE A 225 -10.11 2.76 -9.88
N VAL A 226 -9.87 2.20 -11.05
CA VAL A 226 -10.53 0.95 -11.49
C VAL A 226 -10.22 -0.19 -10.51
N TYR A 227 -8.94 -0.37 -10.13
CA TYR A 227 -8.56 -1.36 -9.14
C TYR A 227 -9.22 -1.12 -7.78
N LEU A 228 -9.28 0.13 -7.33
CA LEU A 228 -9.94 0.50 -6.09
C LEU A 228 -11.43 0.09 -6.11
N ILE A 229 -12.13 0.42 -7.19
CA ILE A 229 -13.55 0.09 -7.36
C ILE A 229 -13.75 -1.42 -7.37
N ILE A 230 -12.91 -2.17 -8.10
CA ILE A 230 -12.99 -3.64 -8.17
C ILE A 230 -12.81 -4.24 -6.78
N PHE A 231 -11.77 -3.86 -6.03
CA PHE A 231 -11.54 -4.41 -4.70
C PHE A 231 -12.60 -3.98 -3.69
N LEU A 232 -13.14 -2.77 -3.79
CA LEU A 232 -14.27 -2.35 -2.96
C LEU A 232 -15.52 -3.18 -3.25
N ILE A 233 -15.86 -3.40 -4.52
CA ILE A 233 -17.02 -4.22 -4.91
C ILE A 233 -16.85 -5.66 -4.40
N ILE A 234 -15.67 -6.25 -4.56
CA ILE A 234 -15.36 -7.59 -4.07
C ILE A 234 -15.53 -7.65 -2.54
N GLY A 235 -14.88 -6.75 -1.81
CA GLY A 235 -14.96 -6.70 -0.34
C GLY A 235 -16.39 -6.54 0.16
N VAL A 236 -17.15 -5.61 -0.43
CA VAL A 236 -18.56 -5.38 -0.08
C VAL A 236 -19.45 -6.58 -0.40
N THR A 237 -19.24 -7.23 -1.54
CA THR A 237 -20.04 -8.40 -1.94
C THR A 237 -19.79 -9.57 -1.01
N ILE A 238 -18.55 -9.77 -0.58
CA ILE A 238 -18.19 -10.82 0.39
C ILE A 238 -18.84 -10.52 1.75
N CYS A 239 -18.80 -9.27 2.19
CA CYS A 239 -19.50 -8.84 3.41
C CYS A 239 -21.00 -9.15 3.36
N LYS A 240 -21.68 -8.77 2.27
CA LYS A 240 -23.12 -9.01 2.11
C LYS A 240 -23.51 -10.48 2.03
N LYS A 241 -22.59 -11.36 1.62
CA LYS A 241 -22.82 -12.82 1.63
C LYS A 241 -22.62 -13.44 3.02
N ALA A 242 -21.94 -12.74 3.92
CA ALA A 242 -21.74 -13.21 5.28
C ALA A 242 -22.95 -12.90 6.17
N GLU A 243 -23.62 -11.75 5.92
CA GLU A 243 -24.93 -11.39 6.50
C GLU A 243 -26.05 -12.35 6.08
#